data_AF-A0A0S6UU92-F1
#
_entry.id   AF-A0A0S6UU92-F1
#
_cell.length_a   1.000
_cell.length_b   1.000
_cell.length_c   1.000
_cell.angle_alpha   90.00
_cell.angle_beta   90.00
_cell.angle_gamma   90.00
#
_symmetry.space_group_name_H-M   'P 1'
#
loop_
_entity.id
_entity.type
_entity.pdbx_description
1 polymer ?
#
loop_
_entity_poly.entity_id
_entity_poly.type
_entity_poly.pdbx_seq_one_letter_code
_entity_poly.pdbx_strand_id
1 'polypeptide(L)'
;MKVHPVSEKAGAQRSLSHRRSHEPGDDVSTLLPQAVAVNRLGVLNYRYRKIQRSWGCTLKLLTEYLERAVQLEKMAASEPDSAFKDQLLQQASAYRKLAAKRAKDYGLPAPSPPEKAD
;
A
#
# COMPACT_ATOMS: atom_id res chain seq x y z
N MET A 1 39.01 34.39 -33.40
CA MET A 1 39.26 33.14 -34.15
C MET A 1 38.56 32.01 -33.39
N LYS A 2 37.70 31.15 -33.90
CA LYS A 2 37.22 30.84 -35.25
C LYS A 2 35.78 30.31 -35.10
N VAL A 3 34.92 30.84 -35.96
CA VAL A 3 33.70 30.32 -36.57
C VAL A 3 33.44 28.79 -36.53
N HIS A 4 32.19 28.46 -36.12
CA HIS A 4 31.16 27.62 -36.76
C HIS A 4 31.44 26.11 -37.08
N PRO A 5 30.46 25.34 -37.64
CA PRO A 5 29.59 24.40 -36.91
C PRO A 5 29.58 23.01 -37.59
N VAL A 6 28.84 22.00 -37.12
CA VAL A 6 28.59 20.78 -37.94
C VAL A 6 27.21 20.15 -37.70
N SER A 7 26.43 20.11 -38.79
CA SER A 7 25.40 19.13 -39.25
C SER A 7 24.32 18.68 -38.26
N GLU A 8 23.02 18.90 -38.45
CA GLU A 8 22.14 18.68 -39.63
C GLU A 8 22.38 17.37 -40.37
N LYS A 9 21.55 16.36 -40.10
CA LYS A 9 20.99 15.48 -41.14
C LYS A 9 19.55 15.10 -40.84
N ALA A 10 18.72 15.45 -41.81
CA ALA A 10 17.34 15.05 -41.99
C ALA A 10 17.21 13.59 -42.49
N GLY A 11 15.98 13.09 -42.45
CA GLY A 11 15.50 11.94 -43.24
C GLY A 11 15.19 10.72 -42.38
N ALA A 12 14.13 9.96 -42.60
CA ALA A 12 13.19 9.97 -43.70
C ALA A 12 11.93 9.18 -43.30
N GLN A 13 10.88 9.50 -44.03
CA GLN A 13 9.55 8.88 -44.08
C GLN A 13 9.61 7.37 -44.32
N ARG A 14 8.62 6.63 -43.79
CA ARG A 14 8.09 5.43 -44.47
C ARG A 14 6.62 5.16 -44.11
N SER A 15 5.78 5.73 -44.96
CA SER A 15 4.58 5.20 -45.61
C SER A 15 3.88 3.96 -45.05
N LEU A 16 2.64 4.19 -44.62
CA LEU A 16 1.41 3.51 -45.05
C LEU A 16 1.57 2.22 -45.90
N SER A 17 1.02 1.12 -45.38
CA SER A 17 0.48 0.03 -46.17
C SER A 17 -0.96 -0.26 -45.75
N HIS A 18 -1.88 0.10 -46.65
CA HIS A 18 -3.25 -0.41 -46.70
C HIS A 18 -3.22 -1.91 -47.03
N ARG A 19 -3.96 -2.74 -46.28
CA ARG A 19 -4.64 -3.90 -46.87
C ARG A 19 -5.92 -4.24 -46.11
N ARG A 20 -7.00 -4.24 -46.87
CA ARG A 20 -8.40 -4.47 -46.53
C ARG A 20 -8.78 -5.83 -47.14
N SER A 21 -9.30 -6.76 -46.34
CA SER A 21 -10.10 -7.95 -46.73
C SER A 21 -10.75 -8.47 -45.44
N HIS A 22 -12.02 -8.20 -45.13
CA HIS A 22 -13.26 -8.87 -45.56
C HIS A 22 -13.40 -10.31 -45.00
N GLU A 23 -14.17 -10.38 -43.90
CA GLU A 23 -14.92 -11.48 -43.24
C GLU A 23 -15.66 -12.40 -44.25
N PRO A 24 -16.13 -13.65 -43.95
CA PRO A 24 -16.96 -13.98 -42.78
C PRO A 24 -16.87 -15.41 -42.20
N GLY A 25 -17.45 -15.62 -41.02
CA GLY A 25 -17.75 -16.96 -40.50
C GLY A 25 -18.00 -16.97 -39.00
N ASP A 26 -19.28 -16.94 -38.64
CA ASP A 26 -19.83 -16.82 -37.30
C ASP A 26 -19.38 -17.93 -36.33
N ASP A 27 -18.87 -17.57 -35.14
CA ASP A 27 -19.07 -18.39 -33.94
C ASP A 27 -18.92 -17.58 -32.63
N VAL A 28 -20.08 -17.12 -32.15
CA VAL A 28 -20.54 -16.92 -30.76
C VAL A 28 -19.48 -16.82 -29.64
N SER A 29 -18.98 -15.60 -29.39
CA SER A 29 -18.69 -15.10 -28.03
C SER A 29 -18.09 -13.70 -28.09
N THR A 30 -18.32 -12.90 -27.06
CA THR A 30 -17.73 -11.56 -26.82
C THR A 30 -18.55 -10.36 -27.32
N LEU A 31 -19.85 -10.33 -26.98
CA LEU A 31 -20.57 -9.07 -26.81
C LEU A 31 -20.44 -8.59 -25.36
N LEU A 32 -19.39 -7.82 -25.10
CA LEU A 32 -19.41 -6.80 -24.04
C LEU A 32 -18.72 -5.55 -24.60
N PRO A 33 -19.49 -4.51 -24.98
CA PRO A 33 -18.89 -3.22 -25.29
C PRO A 33 -18.15 -2.71 -24.06
N GLN A 34 -16.86 -2.45 -24.24
CA GLN A 34 -16.03 -1.70 -23.32
C GLN A 34 -16.79 -0.43 -22.92
N ALA A 35 -16.99 -0.27 -21.61
CA ALA A 35 -17.65 0.88 -21.04
C ALA A 35 -16.86 2.16 -21.39
N VAL A 36 -17.32 2.87 -22.42
CA VAL A 36 -16.99 4.28 -22.61
C VAL A 36 -17.81 5.06 -21.57
N ALA A 37 -17.32 5.09 -20.33
CA ALA A 37 -17.81 5.98 -19.30
C ALA A 37 -16.97 7.27 -19.32
N VAL A 38 -17.07 8.02 -20.43
CA VAL A 38 -16.80 9.45 -20.36
C VAL A 38 -18.08 10.07 -19.83
N ASN A 39 -18.13 10.40 -18.54
CA ASN A 39 -18.76 11.62 -18.02
C ASN A 39 -18.79 11.68 -16.48
N ARG A 40 -18.55 12.90 -15.99
CA ARG A 40 -18.89 13.46 -14.66
C ARG A 40 -18.04 13.06 -13.45
N LEU A 41 -16.83 13.59 -13.46
CA LEU A 41 -16.25 14.21 -12.26
C LEU A 41 -17.29 15.12 -11.59
N GLY A 42 -17.54 14.96 -10.29
CA GLY A 42 -18.05 16.09 -9.52
C GLY A 42 -18.80 15.87 -8.21
N VAL A 43 -19.27 14.68 -7.78
CA VAL A 43 -20.04 14.61 -6.51
C VAL A 43 -19.96 13.28 -5.74
N LEU A 44 -18.83 12.56 -5.78
CA LEU A 44 -18.65 11.36 -4.93
C LEU A 44 -17.37 11.38 -4.08
N ASN A 45 -16.68 12.53 -3.96
CA ASN A 45 -15.35 12.58 -3.34
C ASN A 45 -15.22 13.34 -2.00
N TYR A 46 -16.31 13.89 -1.45
CA TYR A 46 -16.23 14.64 -0.18
C TYR A 46 -16.75 13.89 1.05
N ARG A 47 -17.42 12.75 0.88
CA ARG A 47 -17.93 11.94 2.01
C ARG A 47 -17.05 10.77 2.45
N TYR A 48 -16.10 10.32 1.63
CA TYR A 48 -15.08 9.34 2.06
C TYR A 48 -13.90 9.98 2.81
N ARG A 49 -13.65 11.29 2.61
CA ARG A 49 -12.50 11.98 3.21
C ARG A 49 -12.67 12.30 4.71
N LYS A 50 -13.91 12.40 5.22
CA LYS A 50 -14.18 12.65 6.65
C LYS A 50 -14.12 11.39 7.51
N ILE A 51 -14.48 10.24 6.96
CA ILE A 51 -14.43 8.93 7.65
C ILE A 51 -12.97 8.42 7.69
N GLN A 52 -12.19 8.61 6.62
CA GLN A 52 -10.78 8.21 6.58
C GLN A 52 -9.89 8.92 7.62
N ARG A 53 -10.18 10.17 8.00
CA ARG A 53 -9.37 10.89 9.02
C ARG A 53 -9.62 10.39 10.44
N SER A 54 -10.82 9.92 10.76
CA SER A 54 -11.12 9.41 12.11
C SER A 54 -10.86 7.92 12.27
N TRP A 55 -10.73 7.16 11.18
CA TRP A 55 -10.41 5.72 11.19
C TRP A 55 -8.92 5.45 10.93
N GLY A 56 -8.25 6.29 10.12
CA GLY A 56 -6.82 6.16 9.84
C GLY A 56 -5.94 6.46 11.05
N CYS A 57 -6.32 7.41 11.91
CA CYS A 57 -5.57 7.71 13.14
C CYS A 57 -5.72 6.60 14.20
N THR A 58 -6.88 5.97 14.28
CA THR A 58 -7.16 4.90 15.26
C THR A 58 -6.43 3.61 14.89
N LEU A 59 -6.49 3.18 13.62
CA LEU A 59 -5.71 2.02 13.18
C LEU A 59 -4.21 2.26 13.30
N LYS A 60 -3.74 3.47 12.99
CA LYS A 60 -2.33 3.86 13.17
C LYS A 60 -1.85 3.67 14.62
N LEU A 61 -2.67 4.02 15.61
CA LEU A 61 -2.28 3.86 17.01
C LEU A 61 -2.18 2.38 17.43
N LEU A 62 -3.07 1.52 16.91
CA LEU A 62 -2.98 0.07 17.13
C LEU A 62 -1.68 -0.50 16.54
N THR A 63 -1.35 -0.13 15.31
CA THR A 63 -0.11 -0.58 14.66
C THR A 63 1.13 -0.06 15.38
N GLU A 64 1.13 1.21 15.81
CA GLU A 64 2.23 1.80 16.58
C GLU A 64 2.48 1.04 17.89
N TYR A 65 1.43 0.69 18.64
CA TYR A 65 1.60 -0.11 19.87
C TYR A 65 2.19 -1.50 19.59
N LEU A 66 1.76 -2.16 18.51
CA LEU A 66 2.32 -3.47 18.14
C LEU A 66 3.78 -3.36 17.70
N GLU A 67 4.11 -2.38 16.87
CA GLU A 67 5.49 -2.13 16.44
C GLU A 67 6.41 -1.89 17.63
N ARG A 68 5.99 -1.08 18.61
CA ARG A 68 6.77 -0.83 19.82
C ARG A 68 6.95 -2.07 20.67
N ALA A 69 5.90 -2.86 20.86
CA ALA A 69 6.00 -4.13 21.57
C ALA A 69 7.03 -5.06 20.92
N VAL A 70 6.95 -5.25 19.60
CA VAL A 70 7.86 -6.12 18.85
C VAL A 70 9.30 -5.61 18.90
N GLN A 71 9.52 -4.29 18.81
CA GLN A 71 10.86 -3.72 18.95
C GLN A 71 11.46 -4.00 20.32
N LEU A 72 10.68 -3.84 21.39
CA LEU A 72 11.11 -4.12 22.76
C LEU A 72 11.38 -5.62 22.98
N GLU A 73 10.53 -6.50 22.45
CA GLU A 73 10.72 -7.96 22.44
C GLU A 73 12.05 -8.34 21.75
N LYS A 74 12.34 -7.74 20.60
CA LYS A 74 13.60 -7.97 19.86
C LYS A 74 14.83 -7.46 20.61
N MET A 75 14.74 -6.29 21.24
CA MET A 75 15.84 -5.77 22.07
C MET A 75 16.08 -6.69 23.28
N ALA A 76 15.02 -7.14 23.95
CA ALA A 76 15.10 -8.06 25.07
C ALA A 76 15.68 -9.43 24.69
N ALA A 77 15.46 -9.90 23.46
CA ALA A 77 15.99 -11.16 22.96
C ALA A 77 17.53 -11.13 22.85
N SER A 78 18.11 -9.99 22.50
CA SER A 78 19.56 -9.79 22.38
C SER A 78 20.24 -9.22 23.64
N GLU A 79 19.47 -8.90 24.68
CA GLU A 79 19.99 -8.22 25.88
C GLU A 79 20.62 -9.22 26.87
N PRO A 80 21.92 -9.07 27.21
CA PRO A 80 22.58 -9.91 28.22
C PRO A 80 22.19 -9.56 29.66
N ASP A 81 21.88 -8.30 29.97
CA ASP A 81 21.50 -7.93 31.33
C ASP A 81 20.06 -8.39 31.64
N SER A 82 19.94 -9.37 32.54
CA SER A 82 18.64 -9.92 32.95
C SER A 82 17.69 -8.88 33.54
N ALA A 83 18.19 -7.89 34.29
CA ALA A 83 17.35 -6.88 34.91
C ALA A 83 16.77 -5.92 33.86
N PHE A 84 17.60 -5.46 32.92
CA PHE A 84 17.15 -4.62 31.83
C PHE A 84 16.27 -5.39 30.82
N LYS A 85 16.58 -6.66 30.55
CA LYS A 85 15.73 -7.56 29.76
C LYS A 85 14.32 -7.65 30.33
N ASP A 86 14.19 -7.84 31.64
CA ASP A 86 12.87 -7.90 32.29
C ASP A 86 12.13 -6.57 32.17
N GLN A 87 12.82 -5.43 32.28
CA GLN A 87 12.21 -4.10 32.06
C GLN A 87 11.69 -3.94 30.63
N LEU A 88 12.46 -4.36 29.63
CA LEU A 88 12.05 -4.34 28.22
C LEU A 88 10.82 -5.21 27.98
N LEU A 89 10.79 -6.42 28.55
CA LEU A 89 9.64 -7.34 28.44
C LEU A 89 8.40 -6.80 29.15
N GLN A 90 8.56 -6.17 30.31
CA GLN A 90 7.47 -5.50 31.01
C GLN A 90 6.87 -4.38 30.15
N GLN A 91 7.71 -3.53 29.56
CA GLN A 91 7.27 -2.48 28.65
C GLN A 91 6.57 -3.05 27.40
N ALA A 92 7.12 -4.10 26.78
CA ALA A 92 6.50 -4.76 25.64
C ALA A 92 5.10 -5.29 25.99
N SER A 93 4.95 -5.91 27.16
CA SER A 93 3.66 -6.42 27.65
C SER A 93 2.63 -5.29 27.82
N ALA A 94 3.07 -4.11 28.28
CA ALA A 94 2.20 -2.95 28.44
C ALA A 94 1.67 -2.46 27.07
N TYR A 95 2.54 -2.40 26.06
CA TYR A 95 2.13 -2.04 24.70
C TYR A 95 1.19 -3.08 24.07
N ARG A 96 1.42 -4.39 24.27
CA ARG A 96 0.48 -5.44 23.83
C ARG A 96 -0.90 -5.29 24.47
N LYS A 97 -0.98 -4.94 25.75
CA LYS A 97 -2.25 -4.66 26.45
C LYS A 97 -2.97 -3.45 25.84
N LEU A 98 -2.24 -2.37 25.54
CA LEU A 98 -2.81 -1.20 24.86
C LEU A 98 -3.31 -1.55 23.46
N ALA A 99 -2.55 -2.32 22.69
CA ALA A 99 -2.95 -2.83 21.38
C ALA A 99 -4.22 -3.69 21.48
N ALA A 100 -4.29 -4.62 22.43
CA ALA A 100 -5.46 -5.48 22.63
C ALA A 100 -6.72 -4.67 22.97
N LYS A 101 -6.60 -3.64 23.82
CA LYS A 101 -7.70 -2.72 24.12
C LYS A 101 -8.19 -2.03 22.83
N ARG A 102 -7.29 -1.51 22.01
CA ARG A 102 -7.64 -0.84 20.75
C ARG A 102 -8.23 -1.78 19.71
N ALA A 103 -7.71 -3.00 19.58
CA ALA A 103 -8.26 -4.02 18.70
C ALA A 103 -9.72 -4.33 19.06
N LYS A 104 -10.00 -4.47 20.37
CA LYS A 104 -11.37 -4.63 20.88
C LYS A 104 -12.26 -3.45 20.52
N ASP A 105 -11.77 -2.22 20.69
CA ASP A 105 -12.52 -1.00 20.33
C ASP A 105 -12.88 -0.96 18.82
N TYR A 106 -12.11 -1.66 17.97
CA TYR A 106 -12.34 -1.73 16.53
C TYR A 106 -13.11 -2.99 16.08
N GLY A 107 -13.52 -3.86 17.01
CA GLY A 107 -14.14 -5.14 16.67
C GLY A 107 -13.18 -6.12 15.98
N LEU A 108 -11.87 -5.94 16.14
CA LEU A 108 -10.83 -6.82 15.64
C LEU A 108 -10.50 -7.92 16.68
N PRO A 109 -9.98 -9.07 16.24
CA PRO A 109 -9.46 -10.08 17.16
C PRO A 109 -8.28 -9.54 17.97
N ALA A 110 -8.03 -10.15 19.13
CA ALA A 110 -6.85 -9.83 19.94
C ALA A 110 -5.56 -10.02 19.11
N PRO A 111 -4.55 -9.16 19.30
CA PRO A 111 -3.30 -9.28 18.56
C PRO A 111 -2.58 -10.58 18.92
N SER A 112 -1.83 -11.12 17.95
CA SER A 112 -1.06 -12.35 18.13
C SER A 112 -0.16 -12.28 19.37
N PRO A 113 0.05 -13.40 20.06
CA PRO A 113 1.00 -13.47 21.18
C PRO A 113 2.43 -13.14 20.71
N PRO A 114 3.32 -12.73 21.62
CA PRO A 114 4.73 -12.53 21.31
C PRO A 114 5.33 -13.83 20.74
N GLU A 115 6.25 -13.69 19.79
CA GLU A 115 7.08 -14.81 19.35
C GLU A 115 7.90 -15.26 20.56
N LYS A 116 7.75 -16.53 20.95
CA LYS A 116 8.46 -17.06 22.12
C LYS A 116 9.96 -16.98 21.84
N ALA A 117 10.70 -16.36 22.77
CA ALA A 117 12.14 -16.52 22.83
C ALA A 117 12.40 -17.91 23.42
N ASP A 118 12.59 -18.90 22.55
CA ASP A 118 13.19 -20.20 22.92
C ASP A 118 14.65 -20.03 23.37
#